data_AF-A0A4P7RAM5-F1
#
_entry.id   AF-A0A4P7RAM5-F1
#
_cell.length_a   1.000
_cell.length_b   1.000
_cell.length_c   1.000
_cell.angle_alpha   90.00
_cell.angle_beta   90.00
_cell.angle_gamma   90.00
#
_symmetry.space_group_name_H-M   'P 1'
#
loop_
_entity.id
_entity.type
_entity.pdbx_description
1 polymer ?
#
loop_
_entity_poly.entity_id
_entity_poly.type
_entity_poly.pdbx_seq_one_letter_code
_entity_poly.pdbx_strand_id
1 'polypeptide(L)' 'MESIHIDLAADPETLPSPIHLGFRIGTRHLTAYLKAMESIGINHVAPNLRFNRSHTEDTLQRLADQILPDFAE' A
#
# COMPACT_ATOMS: atom_id res chain seq x y z
N MET A 1 -4.75 14.01 -5.86
CA MET A 1 -4.91 13.14 -4.69
C MET A 1 -5.67 11.92 -5.13
N GLU A 2 -5.16 10.74 -4.81
CA GLU A 2 -5.76 9.44 -5.12
C GLU A 2 -6.08 8.71 -3.82
N SER A 3 -7.12 7.87 -3.80
CA SER A 3 -7.39 6.96 -2.70
C SER A 3 -7.60 5.55 -3.22
N ILE A 4 -6.88 4.61 -2.62
CA ILE A 4 -6.87 3.21 -3.02
C ILE A 4 -7.14 2.30 -1.84
N HIS A 5 -7.97 1.29 -2.03
CA HIS A 5 -8.19 0.27 -1.00
C HIS A 5 -7.03 -0.72 -0.97
N ILE A 6 -6.49 -0.99 0.22
CA ILE A 6 -5.36 -1.89 0.39
C ILE A 6 -5.71 -2.94 1.45
N ASP A 7 -5.53 -4.20 1.08
CA ASP A 7 -5.39 -5.33 2.03
C ASP A 7 -3.92 -5.77 2.01
N LEU A 8 -3.17 -5.45 3.07
CA LEU A 8 -1.73 -5.71 3.09
C LEU A 8 -1.45 -7.17 3.46
N ALA A 9 -0.93 -7.93 2.50
CA ALA A 9 -0.62 -9.34 2.69
C ALA A 9 0.55 -9.54 3.67
N ALA A 10 0.56 -10.69 4.35
CA ALA A 10 1.65 -11.06 5.27
C ALA A 10 2.98 -11.24 4.51
N ASP A 11 2.95 -11.96 3.38
CA ASP A 11 4.12 -12.17 2.53
C ASP A 11 4.41 -10.90 1.69
N PRO A 12 5.61 -10.28 1.84
CA PRO A 12 6.04 -9.11 1.07
C PRO A 12 6.01 -9.28 -0.45
N GLU A 13 6.15 -10.51 -0.96
CA GLU A 13 6.17 -10.86 -2.39
C GLU A 13 4.80 -11.20 -2.95
N THR A 14 3.72 -11.05 -2.15
CA THR A 14 2.37 -11.31 -2.64
C THR A 14 2.06 -10.40 -3.82
N LEU A 15 1.88 -11.02 -5.00
CA LEU A 15 1.48 -10.31 -6.21
C LEU A 15 0.14 -9.57 -6.02
N PRO A 16 -0.05 -8.40 -6.67
CA PRO A 16 -1.31 -7.67 -6.58
C PRO A 16 -2.48 -8.53 -7.07
N SER A 17 -3.52 -8.63 -6.25
CA SER A 17 -4.78 -9.27 -6.61
C SER A 17 -5.93 -8.29 -6.38
N PRO A 18 -6.92 -8.22 -7.29
CA PRO A 18 -7.95 -7.20 -7.24
C PRO A 18 -8.86 -7.39 -6.02
N ILE A 19 -9.19 -6.28 -5.36
CA ILE A 19 -10.31 -6.16 -4.42
C ILE A 19 -11.20 -5.00 -4.87
N HIS A 20 -12.30 -4.76 -4.15
CA HIS A 20 -13.17 -3.64 -4.49
C HIS A 20 -12.41 -2.31 -4.36
N LEU A 21 -12.21 -1.63 -5.50
CA LEU A 21 -11.52 -0.33 -5.60
C LEU A 21 -10.06 -0.35 -5.09
N GLY A 22 -9.34 -1.46 -5.28
CA GLY A 22 -7.92 -1.53 -4.97
C GLY A 22 -7.34 -2.94 -5.03
N PHE A 23 -6.34 -3.22 -4.18
CA PHE A 23 -5.59 -4.48 -4.24
C PHE A 23 -5.38 -5.14 -2.87
N ARG A 24 -5.33 -6.47 -2.87
CA ARG A 24 -4.57 -7.23 -1.87
C ARG A 24 -3.15 -7.45 -2.42
N ILE A 25 -2.14 -7.01 -1.68
CA ILE A 25 -0.78 -6.84 -2.20
C ILE A 25 0.27 -6.97 -1.08
N GLY A 26 1.48 -7.45 -1.41
CA GLY A 26 2.63 -7.46 -0.51
C GLY A 26 3.38 -6.11 -0.49
N THR A 27 4.19 -5.86 0.55
CA THR A 27 4.87 -4.56 0.73
C THR A 27 5.82 -4.21 -0.41
N ARG A 28 6.55 -5.18 -0.99
CA ARG A 28 7.49 -4.91 -2.10
C ARG A 28 6.77 -4.43 -3.36
N HIS A 29 5.66 -5.08 -3.71
CA HIS A 29 4.86 -4.67 -4.86
C HIS A 29 4.11 -3.36 -4.61
N LEU A 30 3.65 -3.12 -3.37
CA LEU A 30 3.01 -1.86 -3.01
C LEU A 30 3.98 -0.68 -3.13
N THR A 31 5.21 -0.80 -2.63
CA THR A 31 6.24 0.24 -2.80
C THR A 31 6.50 0.53 -4.28
N ALA A 32 6.68 -0.51 -5.10
CA ALA A 32 6.89 -0.35 -6.54
C ALA A 32 5.70 0.34 -7.23
N TYR A 33 4.47 0.00 -6.84
CA TYR A 33 3.25 0.63 -7.34
C TYR A 33 3.19 2.12 -6.97
N LEU A 34 3.48 2.46 -5.72
CA LEU A 34 3.48 3.86 -5.25
C LEU A 34 4.57 4.69 -5.94
N LYS A 35 5.78 4.15 -6.14
CA LYS A 35 6.84 4.81 -6.93
C LYS A 35 6.45 5.00 -8.39
N ALA A 36 5.72 4.04 -8.98
CA ALA A 36 5.19 4.21 -10.32
C ALA A 36 4.13 5.34 -10.38
N MET A 37 3.25 5.43 -9.38
CA MET A 37 2.29 6.53 -9.26
C MET A 37 2.97 7.90 -9.09
N GLU A 38 4.00 7.97 -8.26
CA GLU A 38 4.84 9.16 -8.09
C GLU A 38 5.46 9.58 -9.43
N SER A 39 6.04 8.64 -10.19
CA SER A 39 6.70 8.92 -11.47
C SER A 39 5.78 9.53 -12.54
N ILE A 40 4.46 9.34 -12.42
CA ILE A 40 3.45 9.93 -13.32
C ILE A 40 2.80 11.18 -12.74
N GLY A 41 3.33 11.73 -11.65
CA GLY A 41 2.91 13.00 -11.05
C GLY A 41 1.81 12.90 -9.98
N ILE A 42 1.56 11.72 -9.41
CA ILE A 42 0.65 11.59 -8.28
C ILE A 42 1.40 11.95 -6.99
N ASN A 43 1.10 13.13 -6.44
CA ASN A 43 1.80 13.66 -5.25
C ASN A 43 1.25 13.14 -3.91
N HIS A 44 0.00 12.67 -3.87
CA HIS A 44 -0.65 12.23 -2.62
C HIS A 44 -1.55 11.02 -2.88
N VAL A 45 -1.29 9.95 -2.14
CA VAL A 45 -2.08 8.71 -2.10
C VAL A 45 -2.58 8.50 -0.68
N ALA A 46 -3.87 8.22 -0.53
CA ALA A 46 -4.49 7.89 0.75
C ALA A 46 -4.87 6.40 0.79
N PRO A 47 -4.07 5.54 1.45
CA PRO A 47 -4.40 4.14 1.67
C PRO A 47 -5.68 4.00 2.48
N ASN A 48 -6.64 3.25 1.97
CA ASN A 48 -7.87 2.91 2.66
C ASN A 48 -7.84 1.46 3.14
N LEU A 49 -7.87 1.27 4.45
CA LEU A 49 -7.77 -0.06 5.09
C LEU A 49 -9.13 -0.72 5.36
N ARG A 50 -10.23 -0.25 4.75
CA ARG A 50 -11.59 -0.79 4.96
C ARG A 50 -11.70 -2.30 4.72
N PHE A 51 -10.92 -2.84 3.78
CA PHE A 51 -10.92 -4.26 3.42
C PHE A 51 -9.68 -5.02 3.94
N ASN A 52 -8.87 -4.38 4.78
CA ASN A 52 -7.71 -5.00 5.38
C ASN A 52 -8.13 -6.19 6.23
N ARG A 53 -7.46 -7.34 6.03
CA ARG A 53 -7.78 -8.59 6.77
C ARG A 53 -6.95 -8.78 8.03
N SER A 54 -5.80 -8.11 8.10
CA SER A 54 -4.90 -8.13 9.27
C SER A 54 -5.39 -7.16 10.34
N HIS A 55 -4.83 -7.22 11.55
CA HIS A 55 -5.03 -6.17 12.54
C HIS A 55 -4.54 -4.82 11.96
N THR A 56 -5.35 -3.78 12.15
CA THR A 56 -5.09 -2.47 11.56
C THR A 56 -3.80 -1.87 12.11
N GLU A 57 -3.56 -1.99 13.41
CA GLU A 57 -2.36 -1.50 14.08
C GLU A 57 -1.09 -2.15 13.50
N ASP A 58 -1.09 -3.46 13.34
CA ASP A 58 0.02 -4.19 12.73
C ASP A 58 0.26 -3.76 11.28
N THR A 59 -0.83 -3.49 10.55
CA THR A 59 -0.76 -3.02 9.16
C THR A 59 -0.16 -1.63 9.09
N LEU A 60 -0.62 -0.72 9.94
CA LEU A 60 -0.08 0.64 10.04
C LEU A 60 1.40 0.63 10.43
N GLN A 61 1.79 -0.18 11.41
CA GLN A 61 3.19 -0.33 11.81
C GLN A 61 4.06 -0.79 10.64
N ARG A 62 3.60 -1.81 9.89
CA ARG A 62 4.33 -2.28 8.70
C ARG A 62 4.43 -1.23 7.60
N LEU A 63 3.37 -0.46 7.35
CA LEU A 63 3.40 0.64 6.39
C LEU A 63 4.41 1.72 6.83
N ALA A 64 4.41 2.07 8.12
CA ALA A 64 5.33 3.05 8.69
C ALA A 64 6.79 2.58 8.63
N ASP A 65 7.07 1.30 8.90
CA ASP A 65 8.43 0.78 8.95
C ASP A 65 9.00 0.44 7.57
N GLN A 66 8.16 -0.07 6.66
CA GLN A 66 8.63 -0.68 5.41
C GLN A 66 8.36 0.15 4.15
N ILE A 67 7.44 1.12 4.21
CA ILE A 67 7.01 1.89 3.02
C ILE A 67 7.23 3.38 3.22
N LEU A 68 6.80 3.94 4.36
CA LEU A 68 6.89 5.38 4.61
C LEU A 68 8.31 5.98 4.45
N PRO A 69 9.41 5.29 4.82
CA PRO A 69 10.76 5.84 4.64
C PRO A 69 11.15 6.10 3.18
N ASP A 70 10.51 5.45 2.21
CA ASP A 70 10.72 5.71 0.77
C ASP A 70 10.08 7.03 0.30
N PHE A 71 9.22 7.66 1.11
CA PHE A 71 8.42 8.84 0.74
C PHE A 71 8.49 9.95 1.81
N ALA A 72 9.55 9.98 2.62
CA ALA A 72 9.70 10.89 3.76
C ALA A 72 10.47 12.18 3.44
N GLU A 73 10.81 12.42 2.18
CA GLU A 73 11.53 13.62 1.70
C GLU A 73 10.59 14.69 1.10
#